data_AF-A0A4Y7SQ27-F1
#
_entry.id   AF-A0A4Y7SQ27-F1
#
_cell.length_a   1.000
_cell.length_b   1.000
_cell.length_c   1.000
_cell.angle_alpha   90.00
_cell.angle_beta   90.00
_cell.angle_gamma   90.00
#
_symmetry.space_group_name_H-M   'P 1'
#
loop_
_entity.id
_entity.type
_entity.pdbx_description
1 polymer ?
#
loop_
_entity_poly.entity_id
_entity_poly.type
_entity_poly.pdbx_seq_one_letter_code
_entity_poly.pdbx_strand_id
1 'polypeptide(L)'
;LGSPFVEVTRGANDGRSHDVSQVKQAMASWVNGLRAPFSPSPPLTSDSRDGRGLQHDVCGRLLTPIDRDWDDPEVRAKFRAGAASEGYVISAFARALYSKFEGDLEQLEVGYLKSLLLVKTYQHIFTSPSSARGTDPQASDCENDAPTGKRPRKRSRKSRKSVAANLSMRGQVTPRSIAYAAIMVRPFPLL
;
A
#
# COMPACT_ATOMS: atom_id res chain seq x y z
N LEU A 1 33.10 -14.08 15.72
CA LEU A 1 32.76 -12.66 15.49
C LEU A 1 32.17 -12.57 14.09
N GLY A 2 30.86 -12.29 13.96
CA GLY A 2 30.22 -12.15 12.65
C GLY A 2 30.69 -10.87 11.95
N SER A 3 30.87 -10.92 10.63
CA SER A 3 31.27 -9.73 9.86
C SER A 3 30.22 -8.61 10.04
N PRO A 4 30.63 -7.34 10.21
CA PRO A 4 29.71 -6.21 10.36
C PRO A 4 28.66 -6.12 9.24
N PHE A 5 29.01 -6.58 8.04
CA PHE A 5 28.09 -6.63 6.90
C PHE A 5 26.90 -7.57 7.12
N VAL A 6 27.12 -8.70 7.81
CA VAL A 6 26.08 -9.69 8.12
C VAL A 6 25.07 -9.11 9.10
N GLU A 7 25.53 -8.34 10.09
CA GLU A 7 24.65 -7.71 11.09
C GLU A 7 23.79 -6.60 10.49
N VAL A 8 24.36 -5.78 9.61
CA VAL A 8 23.61 -4.73 8.89
C VAL A 8 22.54 -5.36 7.98
N THR A 9 22.90 -6.41 7.25
CA THR A 9 21.97 -7.12 6.36
C THR A 9 20.84 -7.77 7.17
N ARG A 10 21.17 -8.39 8.31
CA ARG A 10 20.17 -8.95 9.23
C ARG A 10 19.23 -7.87 9.75
N GLY A 11 19.75 -6.76 10.25
CA GLY A 11 18.93 -5.65 10.75
C GLY A 11 18.01 -5.05 9.67
N ALA A 12 18.49 -4.93 8.43
CA ALA A 12 17.67 -4.48 7.30
C ALA A 12 16.54 -5.48 6.98
N ASN A 13 16.84 -6.78 7.00
CA ASN A 13 15.85 -7.84 6.80
C ASN A 13 14.81 -7.89 7.92
N ASP A 14 15.22 -7.70 9.17
CA ASP A 14 14.33 -7.66 10.33
C ASP A 14 13.40 -6.45 10.26
N GLY A 15 13.93 -5.27 9.93
CA GLY A 15 13.14 -4.06 9.71
C GLY A 15 12.10 -4.24 8.60
N ARG A 16 12.52 -4.77 7.44
CA ARG A 16 11.61 -5.09 6.34
C ARG A 16 10.53 -6.09 6.75
N SER A 17 10.90 -7.15 7.46
CA SER A 17 9.96 -8.18 7.90
C SER A 17 8.93 -7.63 8.89
N HIS A 18 9.37 -6.73 9.78
CA HIS A 18 8.51 -6.01 10.70
C HIS A 18 7.50 -5.11 9.96
N ASP A 19 7.96 -4.31 8.99
CA ASP A 19 7.09 -3.47 8.16
C ASP A 19 6.06 -4.32 7.41
N VAL A 20 6.49 -5.40 6.76
CA VAL A 20 5.63 -6.33 6.03
C VAL A 20 4.53 -6.91 6.93
N SER A 21 4.88 -7.29 8.16
CA SER A 21 3.94 -7.86 9.12
C SER A 21 2.89 -6.83 9.58
N GLN A 22 3.33 -5.62 9.94
CA GLN A 22 2.41 -4.56 10.39
C GLN A 22 1.52 -4.04 9.27
N VAL A 23 2.09 -3.78 8.07
CA VAL A 23 1.33 -3.32 6.91
C VAL A 23 0.33 -4.39 6.47
N LYS A 24 0.68 -5.69 6.50
CA LYS A 24 -0.26 -6.79 6.21
C LYS A 24 -1.52 -6.68 7.06
N GLN A 25 -1.38 -6.48 8.37
CA GLN A 25 -2.51 -6.40 9.29
C GLN A 25 -3.33 -5.13 9.04
N ALA A 26 -2.65 -3.99 8.92
CA ALA A 26 -3.30 -2.71 8.69
C ALA A 26 -4.04 -2.65 7.35
N MET A 27 -3.49 -3.26 6.30
CA MET A 27 -4.06 -3.28 4.95
C MET A 27 -5.45 -3.91 4.91
N ALA A 28 -5.67 -5.02 5.63
CA ALA A 28 -7.00 -5.62 5.71
C ALA A 28 -8.01 -4.64 6.31
N SER A 29 -7.66 -3.99 7.43
CA SER A 29 -8.53 -2.99 8.06
C SER A 29 -8.81 -1.81 7.12
N TRP A 30 -7.81 -1.37 6.35
CA TRP A 30 -8.00 -0.27 5.40
C TRP A 30 -8.89 -0.65 4.23
N VAL A 31 -8.69 -1.84 3.64
CA VAL A 31 -9.51 -2.36 2.54
C VAL A 31 -10.95 -2.60 3.00
N ASN A 32 -11.16 -3.16 4.20
CA ASN A 32 -12.50 -3.33 4.78
C ASN A 32 -13.23 -1.99 4.99
N GLY A 33 -12.49 -0.91 5.20
CA GLY A 33 -13.04 0.44 5.34
C GLY A 33 -13.25 1.20 4.03
N LEU A 34 -12.92 0.60 2.87
CA LEU A 34 -13.19 1.21 1.57
C LEU A 34 -14.69 1.14 1.25
N ARG A 35 -15.13 2.03 0.36
CA ARG A 35 -16.49 2.01 -0.19
C ARG A 35 -16.59 1.02 -1.34
N ALA A 36 -17.82 0.66 -1.70
CA ALA A 36 -18.08 -0.11 -2.91
C ALA A 36 -17.47 0.59 -4.15
N PRO A 37 -16.95 -0.15 -5.13
CA PRO A 37 -16.94 -1.63 -5.20
C PRO A 37 -15.74 -2.29 -4.51
N PHE A 38 -14.89 -1.53 -3.82
CA PHE A 38 -13.65 -2.04 -3.18
C PHE A 38 -13.84 -2.47 -1.73
N SER A 39 -15.09 -2.68 -1.30
CA SER A 39 -15.43 -3.13 0.04
C SER A 39 -15.68 -4.65 0.01
N PRO A 40 -14.81 -5.48 0.61
CA PRO A 40 -14.96 -6.93 0.61
C PRO A 40 -16.10 -7.40 1.52
N SER A 41 -16.85 -8.39 1.04
CA SER A 41 -17.89 -9.10 1.79
C SER A 41 -17.71 -10.61 1.58
N PRO A 42 -17.31 -11.39 2.60
CA PRO A 42 -17.06 -10.98 3.98
C PRO A 42 -15.79 -10.11 4.15
N PRO A 43 -15.66 -9.33 5.25
CA PRO A 43 -14.46 -8.55 5.52
C PRO A 43 -13.20 -9.40 5.62
N LEU A 44 -12.06 -8.86 5.16
CA LEU A 44 -10.76 -9.51 5.26
C LEU A 44 -10.33 -9.66 6.72
N THR A 45 -9.87 -10.85 7.09
CA THR A 45 -9.26 -11.10 8.40
C THR A 45 -7.90 -10.44 8.49
N SER A 46 -7.58 -9.74 9.58
CA SER A 46 -6.34 -8.95 9.67
C SER A 46 -5.07 -9.77 9.96
N ASP A 47 -5.24 -10.90 10.63
CA ASP A 47 -4.21 -11.81 11.12
C ASP A 47 -3.70 -12.78 10.04
N SER A 48 -4.54 -13.22 9.10
CA SER A 48 -4.15 -14.12 8.01
C SER A 48 -4.02 -13.41 6.65
N ARG A 49 -3.20 -13.99 5.74
CA ARG A 49 -3.20 -13.63 4.30
C ARG A 49 -4.18 -14.49 3.50
N ASP A 50 -4.78 -15.49 4.13
CA ASP A 50 -5.66 -16.44 3.46
C ASP A 50 -6.86 -15.72 2.85
N GLY A 51 -7.24 -16.16 1.65
CA GLY A 51 -8.34 -15.54 0.92
C GLY A 51 -8.05 -14.09 0.54
N ARG A 52 -6.79 -13.67 0.38
CA ARG A 52 -6.43 -12.36 -0.19
C ARG A 52 -5.67 -12.54 -1.51
N GLY A 53 -5.44 -11.43 -2.22
CA GLY A 53 -4.71 -11.42 -3.50
C GLY A 53 -5.57 -11.76 -4.70
N LEU A 54 -4.97 -12.31 -5.76
CA LEU A 54 -5.65 -12.52 -7.05
C LEU A 54 -6.82 -13.51 -6.96
N GLN A 55 -6.84 -14.39 -5.97
CA GLN A 55 -7.97 -15.30 -5.77
C GLN A 55 -9.21 -14.58 -5.21
N HIS A 56 -9.03 -13.49 -4.46
CA HIS A 56 -10.13 -12.71 -3.91
C HIS A 56 -10.58 -11.62 -4.89
N ASP A 57 -11.88 -11.46 -5.13
CA ASP A 57 -12.38 -10.53 -6.14
C ASP A 57 -11.97 -9.07 -5.91
N VAL A 58 -12.19 -8.52 -4.70
CA VAL A 58 -11.78 -7.14 -4.39
C VAL A 58 -10.26 -6.94 -4.41
N CYS A 59 -9.49 -7.82 -3.77
CA CYS A 59 -8.03 -7.70 -3.77
C CYS A 59 -7.44 -7.88 -5.17
N GLY A 60 -7.96 -8.84 -5.94
CA GLY A 60 -7.58 -9.07 -7.32
C GLY A 60 -7.86 -7.84 -8.17
N ARG A 61 -9.06 -7.26 -8.08
CA ARG A 61 -9.40 -5.98 -8.74
C ARG A 61 -8.40 -4.88 -8.41
N LEU A 62 -8.02 -4.70 -7.15
CA LEU A 62 -7.02 -3.71 -6.73
C LEU A 62 -5.63 -3.98 -7.30
N LEU A 63 -5.25 -5.25 -7.45
CA LEU A 63 -3.93 -5.66 -7.96
C LEU A 63 -3.83 -5.62 -9.48
N THR A 64 -4.96 -5.74 -10.16
CA THR A 64 -5.01 -5.75 -11.62
C THR A 64 -4.56 -4.40 -12.19
N PRO A 65 -3.72 -4.43 -13.24
CA PRO A 65 -3.37 -3.24 -14.00
C PRO A 65 -4.59 -2.46 -14.52
N ILE A 66 -4.47 -1.15 -14.64
CA ILE A 66 -5.58 -0.29 -15.10
C ILE A 66 -6.03 -0.59 -16.54
N ASP A 67 -5.15 -1.14 -17.39
CA ASP A 67 -5.41 -1.54 -18.78
C ASP A 67 -6.19 -2.86 -18.90
N ARG A 68 -6.51 -3.51 -17.78
CA ARG A 68 -7.22 -4.80 -17.76
C ARG A 68 -8.52 -4.66 -17.00
N ASP A 69 -9.60 -5.15 -17.61
CA ASP A 69 -10.91 -5.18 -16.98
C ASP A 69 -11.02 -6.42 -16.09
N TRP A 70 -11.02 -6.23 -14.76
CA TRP A 70 -11.17 -7.34 -13.82
C TRP A 70 -12.58 -7.94 -13.83
N ASP A 71 -13.58 -7.18 -14.27
CA ASP A 71 -14.97 -7.63 -14.28
C ASP A 71 -15.27 -8.56 -15.46
N ASP A 72 -14.36 -8.60 -16.44
CA ASP A 72 -14.31 -9.66 -17.44
C ASP A 72 -13.88 -11.00 -16.79
N PRO A 73 -14.74 -12.04 -16.80
CA PRO A 73 -14.42 -13.33 -16.22
C PRO A 73 -13.21 -14.01 -16.87
N GLU A 74 -12.94 -13.78 -18.16
CA GLU A 74 -11.77 -14.35 -18.84
C GLU A 74 -10.48 -13.71 -18.33
N VAL A 75 -10.44 -12.38 -18.22
CA VAL A 75 -9.29 -11.65 -17.67
C VAL A 75 -9.01 -12.11 -16.24
N ARG A 76 -10.05 -12.21 -15.41
CA ARG A 76 -9.93 -12.68 -14.03
C ARG A 76 -9.41 -14.12 -13.95
N ALA A 77 -9.90 -15.01 -14.82
CA ALA A 77 -9.43 -16.39 -14.88
C ALA A 77 -7.95 -16.47 -15.25
N LYS A 78 -7.49 -15.67 -16.21
CA LYS A 78 -6.08 -15.63 -16.63
C LYS A 78 -5.14 -15.11 -15.54
N PHE A 79 -5.56 -14.07 -14.80
CA PHE A 79 -4.80 -13.61 -13.63
C PHE A 79 -4.73 -14.68 -12.53
N ARG A 80 -5.83 -15.38 -12.24
CA ARG A 80 -5.86 -16.46 -11.25
C ARG A 80 -5.07 -17.70 -11.67
N ALA A 81 -5.02 -17.98 -12.97
CA ALA A 81 -4.21 -19.06 -13.55
C ALA A 81 -2.72 -18.70 -13.63
N GLY A 82 -2.33 -17.44 -13.39
CA GLY A 82 -0.95 -17.00 -13.49
C GLY A 82 -0.42 -17.07 -14.92
N ALA A 83 -1.24 -16.70 -15.92
CA ALA A 83 -0.90 -16.71 -17.35
C ALA A 83 0.13 -15.61 -17.71
N ALA A 84 1.32 -15.66 -17.10
CA ALA A 84 2.37 -14.66 -17.25
C ALA A 84 2.90 -14.58 -18.68
N SER A 85 2.91 -15.71 -19.41
CA SER A 85 3.27 -15.78 -20.83
C SER A 85 2.31 -15.01 -21.74
N GLU A 86 1.08 -14.75 -21.28
CA GLU A 86 0.07 -13.95 -21.98
C GLU A 86 0.05 -12.49 -21.50
N GLY A 87 1.00 -12.09 -20.63
CA GLY A 87 1.08 -10.72 -20.08
C GLY A 87 0.16 -10.46 -18.87
N TYR A 88 -0.50 -11.49 -18.32
CA TYR A 88 -1.35 -11.36 -17.14
C TYR A 88 -0.51 -11.40 -15.85
N VAL A 89 0.22 -10.31 -15.62
CA VAL A 89 1.09 -10.11 -14.45
C VAL A 89 0.72 -8.84 -13.71
N ILE A 90 0.99 -8.81 -12.40
CA ILE A 90 0.88 -7.56 -11.63
C ILE A 90 1.96 -6.60 -12.14
N SER A 91 1.53 -5.46 -12.68
CA SER A 91 2.43 -4.45 -13.25
C SER A 91 2.67 -3.30 -12.27
N ALA A 92 3.53 -2.35 -12.66
CA ALA A 92 3.70 -1.09 -11.95
C ALA A 92 2.43 -0.23 -11.95
N PHE A 93 1.46 -0.51 -12.82
CA PHE A 93 0.22 0.26 -13.00
C PHE A 93 -1.00 -0.42 -12.35
N ALA A 94 -0.78 -1.16 -11.26
CA ALA A 94 -1.87 -1.75 -10.48
C ALA A 94 -2.83 -0.65 -9.96
N ARG A 95 -4.14 -0.91 -10.02
CA ARG A 95 -5.18 0.03 -9.55
C ARG A 95 -4.95 0.52 -8.12
N ALA A 96 -4.40 -0.33 -7.25
CA ALA A 96 -4.05 0.00 -5.87
C ALA A 96 -3.04 1.16 -5.73
N LEU A 97 -2.39 1.59 -6.81
CA LEU A 97 -1.46 2.73 -6.83
C LEU A 97 -2.10 4.01 -7.37
N TYR A 98 -3.30 3.92 -7.94
CA TYR A 98 -4.02 5.05 -8.50
C TYR A 98 -4.97 5.71 -7.50
N SER A 99 -5.15 7.02 -7.65
CA SER A 99 -6.21 7.78 -6.99
C SER A 99 -7.56 7.16 -7.26
N LYS A 100 -8.39 7.02 -6.22
CA LYS A 100 -9.71 6.34 -6.29
C LYS A 100 -9.69 4.92 -6.88
N PHE A 101 -8.51 4.35 -7.11
CA PHE A 101 -8.28 3.07 -7.78
C PHE A 101 -8.71 3.05 -9.26
N GLU A 102 -8.74 4.24 -9.89
CA GLU A 102 -9.08 4.45 -11.29
C GLU A 102 -7.91 5.12 -12.01
N GLY A 103 -7.56 4.62 -13.18
CA GLY A 103 -6.50 5.19 -14.01
C GLY A 103 -7.04 5.55 -15.38
N ASP A 104 -6.47 6.60 -15.97
CA ASP A 104 -6.72 7.02 -17.34
C ASP A 104 -5.73 6.31 -18.27
N LEU A 105 -6.24 5.62 -19.29
CA LEU A 105 -5.41 4.88 -20.25
C LEU A 105 -4.74 5.80 -21.29
N GLU A 106 -5.31 6.97 -21.55
CA GLU A 106 -4.70 7.99 -22.40
C GLU A 106 -3.65 8.78 -21.63
N GLN A 107 -3.85 8.93 -20.30
CA GLN A 107 -2.97 9.68 -19.41
C GLN A 107 -2.59 8.88 -18.15
N LEU A 108 -1.71 7.88 -18.32
CA LEU A 108 -1.31 6.96 -17.25
C LEU A 108 -0.74 7.63 -15.99
N GLU A 109 -0.21 8.85 -16.10
CA GLU A 109 0.35 9.59 -14.97
C GLU A 109 -0.74 10.20 -14.06
N VAL A 110 -1.95 10.41 -14.59
CA VAL A 110 -3.06 11.01 -13.84
C VAL A 110 -3.48 10.06 -12.73
N GLY A 111 -3.41 10.56 -11.49
CA GLY A 111 -3.74 9.76 -10.30
C GLY A 111 -2.69 8.72 -9.93
N TYR A 112 -1.60 8.55 -10.69
CA TYR A 112 -0.58 7.54 -10.38
C TYR A 112 0.20 7.89 -9.12
N LEU A 113 0.43 6.89 -8.26
CA LEU A 113 1.04 7.02 -6.92
C LEU A 113 0.29 7.97 -5.97
N LYS A 114 -1.00 8.19 -6.21
CA LYS A 114 -1.89 9.03 -5.39
C LYS A 114 -2.96 8.23 -4.65
N SER A 115 -2.81 6.90 -4.56
CA SER A 115 -3.80 6.07 -3.89
C SER A 115 -3.83 6.27 -2.37
N LEU A 116 -5.03 6.18 -1.80
CA LEU A 116 -5.24 6.18 -0.35
C LEU A 116 -4.43 5.08 0.35
N LEU A 117 -4.36 3.88 -0.25
CA LEU A 117 -3.63 2.74 0.31
C LEU A 117 -2.12 3.00 0.35
N LEU A 118 -1.57 3.64 -0.69
CA LEU A 118 -0.16 4.03 -0.73
C LEU A 118 0.15 5.09 0.32
N VAL A 119 -0.67 6.14 0.44
CA VAL A 119 -0.48 7.18 1.45
C VAL A 119 -0.53 6.60 2.87
N LYS A 120 -1.53 5.76 3.16
CA LYS A 120 -1.64 5.07 4.45
C LYS A 120 -0.44 4.17 4.72
N THR A 121 0.01 3.41 3.73
CA THR A 121 1.20 2.54 3.84
C THR A 121 2.45 3.35 4.13
N TYR A 122 2.68 4.44 3.38
CA TYR A 122 3.80 5.34 3.57
C TYR A 122 3.80 5.94 4.99
N GLN A 123 2.65 6.47 5.43
CA GLN A 123 2.51 7.05 6.76
C GLN A 123 2.73 6.00 7.86
N HIS A 124 2.24 4.78 7.66
CA HIS A 124 2.39 3.69 8.62
C HIS A 124 3.86 3.31 8.84
N ILE A 125 4.63 3.20 7.75
CA ILE A 125 6.06 2.84 7.77
C ILE A 125 6.93 4.00 8.25
N PHE A 126 6.85 5.15 7.59
CA PHE A 126 7.83 6.22 7.77
C PHE A 126 7.45 7.23 8.85
N THR A 127 6.19 7.30 9.28
CA THR A 127 5.77 8.27 10.29
C THR A 127 5.35 7.59 11.60
N SER A 128 4.17 6.98 11.62
CA SER A 128 3.64 6.17 12.71
C SER A 128 2.37 5.44 12.26
N PRO A 129 2.05 4.27 12.84
CA PRO A 129 0.77 3.60 12.62
C PRO A 129 -0.46 4.48 12.93
N SER A 130 -0.33 5.42 13.87
CA SER A 130 -1.39 6.37 14.21
C SER A 130 -1.65 7.44 13.14
N SER A 131 -0.63 7.82 12.37
CA SER A 131 -0.78 8.80 11.30
C SER A 131 -1.71 8.28 10.21
N ALA A 132 -1.52 7.01 9.81
CA ALA A 132 -2.32 6.36 8.78
C ALA A 132 -3.82 6.24 9.11
N ARG A 133 -4.20 6.28 10.41
CA ARG A 133 -5.60 6.31 10.82
C ARG A 133 -6.27 7.67 10.62
N GLY A 134 -5.48 8.73 10.49
CA GLY A 134 -5.97 10.09 10.25
C GLY A 134 -6.12 10.44 8.77
N THR A 135 -5.64 9.58 7.86
CA THR A 135 -5.80 9.78 6.42
C THR A 135 -7.25 9.52 6.04
N ASP A 136 -7.97 10.59 5.71
CA ASP A 136 -9.34 10.54 5.24
C ASP A 136 -9.39 9.94 3.81
N PRO A 137 -10.23 8.92 3.53
CA PRO A 137 -10.51 8.47 2.18
C PRO A 137 -10.99 9.57 1.22
N GLN A 138 -11.48 10.68 1.75
CA GLN A 138 -12.06 11.80 1.02
C GLN A 138 -11.11 13.02 0.95
N ALA A 139 -9.86 12.86 1.40
CA ALA A 139 -8.85 13.90 1.27
C ALA A 139 -8.69 14.28 -0.22
N SER A 140 -8.54 15.58 -0.47
CA SER A 140 -8.33 16.11 -1.82
C SER A 140 -7.01 15.57 -2.39
N ASP A 141 -7.04 15.29 -3.69
CA ASP A 141 -5.88 14.80 -4.45
C ASP A 141 -5.29 15.89 -5.37
N CYS A 142 -5.67 17.15 -5.14
CA CYS A 142 -5.04 18.27 -5.83
C CYS A 142 -3.63 18.48 -5.31
N GLU A 143 -2.71 18.71 -6.25
CA GLU A 143 -1.33 19.01 -5.93
C GLU A 143 -1.23 20.38 -5.23
N ASN A 144 -0.32 20.47 -4.27
CA ASN A 144 -0.06 21.69 -3.47
C ASN A 144 -1.18 22.15 -2.54
N ASP A 145 -2.16 21.30 -2.24
CA ASP A 145 -3.10 21.61 -1.16
C ASP A 145 -2.40 21.80 0.18
N ALA A 146 -2.95 22.70 0.99
CA ALA A 146 -2.48 22.93 2.33
C ALA A 146 -2.55 21.60 3.13
N PRO A 147 -1.49 21.25 3.89
CA PRO A 147 -1.47 19.99 4.62
C PRO A 147 -2.67 19.91 5.57
N THR A 148 -3.33 18.75 5.59
CA THR A 148 -4.43 18.47 6.53
C THR A 148 -4.06 18.89 7.95
N GLY A 149 -4.94 19.65 8.60
CA GLY A 149 -4.70 20.28 9.89
C GLY A 149 -4.13 19.31 10.93
N LYS A 150 -3.12 19.77 11.70
CA LYS A 150 -2.48 18.96 12.73
C LYS A 150 -3.50 18.54 13.79
N ARG A 151 -3.67 17.23 14.00
CA ARG A 151 -4.54 16.71 15.07
C ARG A 151 -4.05 17.22 16.44
N PRO A 152 -4.95 17.58 17.37
CA PRO A 152 -4.57 17.98 18.71
C PRO A 152 -3.79 16.85 19.38
N ARG A 153 -2.59 17.17 19.88
CA ARG A 153 -1.73 16.21 20.59
C ARG A 153 -2.42 15.82 21.90
N LYS A 154 -2.97 14.60 21.97
CA LYS A 154 -3.22 13.98 23.29
C LYS A 154 -1.88 13.93 24.01
N ARG A 155 -1.80 14.49 25.23
CA ARG A 155 -0.63 14.44 26.11
C ARG A 155 -0.32 12.97 26.43
N SER A 156 0.44 12.30 25.57
CA SER A 156 1.05 11.01 25.87
C SER A 156 2.57 11.19 25.94
N ARG A 157 3.22 10.28 26.68
CA ARG A 157 4.67 10.25 26.94
C ARG A 157 5.46 10.61 25.68
N LYS A 158 6.53 11.42 25.84
CA LYS A 158 7.47 11.84 24.76
C LYS A 158 7.61 10.72 23.74
N SER A 159 7.02 10.88 22.55
CA SER A 159 7.17 9.86 21.52
C SER A 159 8.65 9.78 21.16
N ARG A 160 9.15 8.56 20.97
CA ARG A 160 10.42 8.35 20.26
C ARG A 160 10.35 9.09 18.92
N LYS A 161 11.50 9.53 18.40
CA LYS A 161 11.60 10.15 17.06
C LYS A 161 10.88 9.26 16.04
N SER A 162 10.17 9.86 15.08
CA SER A 162 9.51 9.11 13.99
C SER A 162 10.53 8.34 13.16
N VAL A 163 10.10 7.31 12.43
CA VAL A 163 11.00 6.53 11.56
C VAL A 163 11.70 7.43 10.53
N ALA A 164 10.97 8.36 9.91
CA ALA A 164 11.53 9.35 9.00
C ALA A 164 12.60 10.23 9.65
N ALA A 165 12.45 10.58 10.94
CA ALA A 165 13.46 11.32 11.67
C ALA A 165 14.70 10.46 11.99
N ASN A 166 14.52 9.15 12.24
CA ASN A 166 15.65 8.22 12.41
C ASN A 166 16.40 7.98 11.09
N LEU A 167 15.66 7.89 9.97
CA LEU A 167 16.21 7.78 8.62
C LEU A 167 16.75 9.10 8.07
N SER A 168 16.77 10.17 8.88
CA SER A 168 17.25 11.50 8.50
C SER A 168 16.62 12.02 7.20
N MET A 169 15.33 11.77 6.98
CA MET A 169 14.63 12.16 5.76
C MET A 169 14.43 13.68 5.62
N ARG A 170 14.85 14.50 6.61
CA ARG A 170 14.83 15.98 6.59
C ARG A 170 13.50 16.61 6.12
N GLY A 171 12.38 15.93 6.35
CA GLY A 171 11.06 16.38 5.89
C GLY A 171 10.78 16.18 4.40
N GLN A 172 11.65 15.48 3.67
CA GLN A 172 11.52 15.18 2.25
C GLN A 172 11.10 13.73 2.03
N VAL A 173 10.21 13.54 1.08
CA VAL A 173 9.86 12.22 0.53
C VAL A 173 10.81 11.92 -0.61
N THR A 174 11.50 10.78 -0.57
CA THR A 174 12.43 10.37 -1.63
C THR A 174 11.77 9.38 -2.59
N PRO A 175 12.17 9.33 -3.88
CA PRO A 175 11.67 8.33 -4.82
C PRO A 175 11.84 6.89 -4.31
N ARG A 176 12.96 6.61 -3.65
CA ARG A 176 13.23 5.30 -3.02
C ARG A 176 12.21 4.96 -1.94
N SER A 177 11.83 5.92 -1.10
CA SER A 177 10.82 5.70 -0.04
C SER A 177 9.43 5.46 -0.60
N ILE A 178 9.06 6.12 -1.70
CA ILE A 178 7.79 5.90 -2.40
C ILE A 178 7.78 4.50 -3.02
N ALA A 179 8.84 4.13 -3.73
CA ALA A 179 8.98 2.81 -4.35
C ALA A 179 8.89 1.69 -3.29
N TYR A 180 9.53 1.86 -2.14
CA TYR A 180 9.41 0.91 -1.02
C TYR A 180 7.96 0.78 -0.53
N ALA A 181 7.27 1.90 -0.30
CA ALA A 181 5.87 1.87 0.11
C ALA A 181 4.97 1.22 -0.96
N ALA A 182 5.20 1.48 -2.24
CA ALA A 182 4.43 0.90 -3.35
C ALA A 182 4.63 -0.63 -3.47
N ILE A 183 5.79 -1.16 -3.09
CA ILE A 183 6.00 -2.60 -2.94
C ILE A 183 5.20 -3.12 -1.74
N MET A 184 5.20 -2.39 -0.63
CA MET A 184 4.47 -2.77 0.59
C MET A 184 2.94 -2.67 0.47
N VAL A 185 2.40 -1.92 -0.50
CA VAL A 185 0.98 -1.89 -0.87
C VAL A 185 0.54 -3.21 -1.52
N ARG A 186 1.49 -4.01 -2.02
CA ARG A 186 1.26 -5.31 -2.65
C ARG A 186 1.56 -6.52 -1.73
N PRO A 187 1.23 -6.55 -0.42
CA PRO A 187 1.57 -7.68 0.43
C PRO A 187 0.55 -8.83 0.28
N PHE A 188 -0.19 -8.84 -0.83
CA PHE A 188 -1.03 -9.92 -1.24
C PHE A 188 -0.12 -11.04 -1.76
N PRO A 189 -0.30 -12.29 -1.31
CA PRO A 189 0.49 -13.39 -1.83
C PRO A 189 0.35 -13.41 -3.35
N LEU A 190 1.49 -13.36 -4.04
CA LEU A 190 1.53 -13.30 -5.50
C LEU A 190 1.17 -14.65 -6.12
N LEU A 191 1.35 -15.74 -5.38
CA LEU A 191 0.92 -17.11 -5.63
C LEU A 191 0.87 -17.83 -4.28
#